data_AF-A0A935EGS4-F1
#
_entry.id   AF-A0A935EGS4-F1
#
_cell.length_a   1.000
_cell.length_b   1.000
_cell.length_c   1.000
_cell.angle_alpha   90.00
_cell.angle_beta   90.00
_cell.angle_gamma   90.00
#
_symmetry.space_group_name_H-M   'P 1'
#
loop_
_entity.id
_entity.type
_entity.pdbx_description
1 polymer ?
#
loop_
_entity_poly.entity_id
_entity_poly.type
_entity_poly.pdbx_seq_one_letter_code
_entity_poly.pdbx_strand_id
1 'polypeptide(L)'
;MRSACCDIVNRGVSVWKGRVYVATFDGILHSLDARDGKVLWQVDTLTDKTRGYSVTGAPQIAGRNVVIGNGGAEYDSRGYVTAYDLETGKQAWRFYIVPRDPKLGPEGAASDGIMARALETWHGTDWDRGGGGNAWDAFNYDPELNLVYFGTANGAPWSRALRSPGGGDNLFLASIVALNADTGQYAWHYQTTPGERWDYDATPHLMLASLKWNGADRKVLMQASKNGFFYVLDRKTGEFLAGDKFVDANWAERIDPKSGRPVENKAVDYDDGKPRLVFPSGVGGHNFNPMSLSPKTGLVYIPTAHSGFVLTPVTNPPPRLPQRSQSGVQIAFASMLADPKSVPQHLRHLADPAFLKTQPSIEMTATLKAWDPIQRKVVWSAPARSFMDHGGVTSTGGGLVIQGGLDGVLRVYRDTDGTLLKEITVGTPMIAAPAVYTVGETQYIAILAGSGGGGWNTWFPGNAAAEKGNANRILAFRLDGGATPVPPDVPAPGPLPEPPAQTGSAATIADGARQFGVNCGGCHANFPRSPVPDLRRMTAQTHAAFKDIVLRGALQPRGMPRGDDLLSEQDVEHIHDYLVSVQRAAYADQQKSAPAAAAAPALKEGHL
;
A
#
# COMPACT_ATOMS: atom_id res chain seq x y z
N MET A 1 -11.56 12.06 0.58
CA MET A 1 -11.54 10.86 -0.30
C MET A 1 -10.57 10.98 -1.47
N ARG A 2 -10.32 12.17 -2.07
CA ARG A 2 -9.37 12.29 -3.19
C ARG A 2 -7.92 11.96 -2.82
N SER A 3 -7.56 12.06 -1.54
CA SER A 3 -6.22 11.74 -1.02
C SER A 3 -6.12 10.35 -0.36
N ALA A 4 -6.77 9.35 -0.95
CA ALA A 4 -6.57 7.95 -0.59
C ALA A 4 -5.60 7.31 -1.59
N CYS A 5 -4.33 7.14 -1.21
CA CYS A 5 -3.36 6.49 -2.11
C CYS A 5 -3.74 5.02 -2.34
N CYS A 6 -4.33 4.42 -1.29
CA CYS A 6 -4.17 3.02 -1.07
C CYS A 6 -5.44 2.32 -0.54
N ASP A 7 -6.61 2.71 -1.07
CA ASP A 7 -7.95 2.30 -0.61
C ASP A 7 -8.34 2.89 0.77
N ILE A 8 -9.62 2.78 1.15
CA ILE A 8 -10.18 3.28 2.41
C ILE A 8 -10.11 2.16 3.45
N VAL A 9 -8.89 1.86 3.88
CA VAL A 9 -8.60 0.73 4.78
C VAL A 9 -8.39 1.18 6.24
N ASN A 10 -8.55 0.23 7.17
CA ASN A 10 -8.16 0.37 8.57
C ASN A 10 -7.51 -0.95 9.03
N ARG A 11 -6.34 -0.88 9.69
CA ARG A 11 -5.56 -2.06 10.08
C ARG A 11 -5.88 -2.61 11.46
N GLY A 12 -6.79 -1.98 12.20
CA GLY A 12 -7.29 -2.51 13.46
C GLY A 12 -7.44 -1.46 14.55
N VAL A 13 -7.66 -1.99 15.75
CA VAL A 13 -7.92 -1.23 16.98
C VAL A 13 -6.94 -1.62 18.06
N SER A 14 -6.76 -0.74 19.04
CA SER A 14 -6.08 -1.05 20.29
C SER A 14 -7.11 -1.16 21.42
N VAL A 15 -6.82 -1.98 22.44
CA VAL A 15 -7.70 -2.12 23.62
C VAL A 15 -6.92 -1.88 24.91
N TRP A 16 -7.53 -1.17 25.85
CA TRP A 16 -6.94 -0.93 27.18
C TRP A 16 -8.02 -0.63 28.22
N LYS A 17 -8.03 -1.38 29.33
CA LYS A 17 -8.94 -1.20 30.49
C LYS A 17 -10.41 -0.89 30.10
N GLY A 18 -11.03 -1.75 29.30
CA GLY A 18 -12.43 -1.60 28.90
C GLY A 18 -12.68 -0.49 27.87
N ARG A 19 -11.63 0.00 27.20
CA ARG A 19 -11.71 0.97 26.11
C ARG A 19 -11.18 0.39 24.81
N VAL A 20 -11.75 0.81 23.69
CA VAL A 20 -11.29 0.52 22.32
C VAL A 20 -10.83 1.82 21.67
N TYR A 21 -9.65 1.81 21.04
CA TYR A 21 -9.07 2.96 20.33
C TYR A 21 -8.99 2.67 18.85
N VAL A 22 -9.52 3.57 18.05
CA VAL A 22 -9.55 3.46 16.59
C VAL A 22 -9.42 4.85 15.97
N ALA A 23 -8.64 4.96 14.90
CA ALA A 23 -8.57 6.18 14.10
C ALA A 23 -9.37 5.99 12.81
N THR A 24 -10.24 6.95 12.50
CA THR A 24 -10.97 7.00 11.24
C THR A 24 -10.08 7.48 10.10
N PHE A 25 -10.47 7.21 8.85
CA PHE A 25 -9.69 7.57 7.67
C PHE A 25 -9.38 9.07 7.56
N ASP A 26 -10.31 9.92 8.01
CA ASP A 26 -10.20 11.38 8.07
C ASP A 26 -9.43 11.89 9.30
N GLY A 27 -8.82 10.99 10.07
CA GLY A 27 -7.85 11.28 11.12
C GLY A 27 -8.43 11.59 12.50
N ILE A 28 -9.68 11.24 12.76
CA ILE A 28 -10.26 11.34 14.11
C ILE A 28 -9.88 10.09 14.91
N LEU A 29 -9.14 10.27 16.00
CA LEU A 29 -8.86 9.21 16.96
C LEU A 29 -9.97 9.16 18.00
N HIS A 30 -10.64 8.02 18.10
CA HIS A 30 -11.70 7.76 19.08
C HIS A 30 -11.20 6.86 20.21
N SER A 31 -11.70 7.12 21.42
CA SER A 31 -11.76 6.15 22.50
C SER A 31 -13.23 5.79 22.74
N LEU A 32 -13.55 4.50 22.71
CA LEU A 32 -14.89 3.96 22.84
C LEU A 32 -15.00 3.08 24.10
N ASP A 33 -16.14 3.07 24.77
CA ASP A 33 -16.45 2.08 25.81
C ASP A 33 -16.58 0.70 25.14
N ALA A 34 -15.83 -0.29 25.62
CA ALA A 34 -15.80 -1.62 25.00
C ALA A 34 -17.12 -2.40 25.15
N ARG A 35 -18.03 -1.99 26.05
CA ARG A 35 -19.29 -2.70 26.32
C ARG A 35 -20.39 -2.30 25.35
N ASP A 36 -20.48 -1.01 25.03
CA ASP A 36 -21.60 -0.45 24.26
C ASP A 36 -21.18 0.43 23.06
N GLY A 37 -19.88 0.65 22.88
CA GLY A 37 -19.32 1.41 21.76
C GLY A 37 -19.51 2.93 21.87
N LYS A 38 -19.97 3.46 23.00
CA LYS A 38 -20.10 4.92 23.19
C LYS A 38 -18.74 5.60 23.11
N VAL A 39 -18.69 6.74 22.43
CA VAL A 39 -17.51 7.61 22.40
C VAL A 39 -17.27 8.20 23.78
N LEU A 40 -16.12 7.88 24.37
CA LEU A 40 -15.64 8.43 25.65
C LEU A 40 -14.91 9.76 25.42
N TRP A 41 -14.06 9.79 24.39
CA TRP A 41 -13.44 11.00 23.87
C TRP A 41 -13.08 10.79 22.39
N GLN A 42 -12.90 11.90 21.67
CA GLN A 42 -12.35 11.89 20.32
C GLN A 42 -11.47 13.11 20.10
N VAL A 43 -10.43 12.99 19.27
CA VAL A 43 -9.54 14.09 18.91
C VAL A 43 -9.21 14.07 17.43
N ASP A 44 -9.11 15.26 16.85
CA ASP A 44 -8.62 15.43 15.49
C ASP A 44 -7.09 15.37 15.50
N THR A 45 -6.54 14.35 14.84
CA THR A 45 -5.09 14.17 14.80
C THR A 45 -4.42 15.00 13.72
N LEU A 46 -5.19 15.48 12.73
CA LEU A 46 -4.65 16.14 11.56
C LEU A 46 -4.26 17.59 11.85
N THR A 47 -3.00 17.93 11.56
CA THR A 47 -2.48 19.30 11.72
C THR A 47 -3.00 20.26 10.66
N ASP A 48 -3.35 19.77 9.48
CA ASP A 48 -3.79 20.57 8.34
C ASP A 48 -4.66 19.73 7.41
N LYS A 49 -5.98 19.94 7.46
CA LYS A 49 -6.95 19.25 6.59
C LYS A 49 -6.95 19.73 5.14
N THR A 50 -6.20 20.78 4.82
CA THR A 50 -6.02 21.24 3.43
C THR A 50 -4.96 20.44 2.70
N ARG A 51 -4.21 19.58 3.40
CA ARG A 51 -3.20 18.66 2.85
C ARG A 51 -3.72 17.22 2.74
N GLY A 52 -3.05 16.41 1.95
CA GLY A 52 -3.40 15.02 1.66
C GLY A 52 -3.12 14.02 2.79
N TYR A 53 -3.55 14.29 4.02
CA TYR A 53 -3.44 13.34 5.12
C TYR A 53 -4.57 12.31 5.14
N SER A 54 -4.26 11.13 5.67
CA SER A 54 -5.24 10.10 6.08
C SER A 54 -4.69 9.29 7.25
N VAL A 55 -5.53 8.48 7.91
CA VAL A 55 -5.07 7.51 8.92
C VAL A 55 -5.61 6.12 8.60
N THR A 56 -4.71 5.14 8.53
CA THR A 56 -5.04 3.75 8.14
C THR A 56 -4.48 2.71 9.11
N GLY A 57 -3.38 3.03 9.81
CA GLY A 57 -2.76 2.14 10.80
C GLY A 57 -3.58 1.97 12.07
N ALA A 58 -3.32 0.89 12.79
CA ALA A 58 -3.89 0.67 14.12
C ALA A 58 -3.16 1.55 15.15
N PRO A 59 -3.87 2.20 16.09
CA PRO A 59 -3.21 2.89 17.21
C PRO A 59 -2.45 1.90 18.09
N GLN A 60 -1.36 2.33 18.73
CA GLN A 60 -0.56 1.52 19.64
C GLN A 60 -0.62 2.07 21.06
N ILE A 61 -0.88 1.20 22.04
CA ILE A 61 -0.77 1.56 23.46
C ILE A 61 0.71 1.52 23.87
N ALA A 62 1.21 2.63 24.41
CA ALA A 62 2.58 2.78 24.89
C ALA A 62 2.58 3.50 26.25
N GLY A 63 2.76 2.74 27.33
CA GLY A 63 2.69 3.24 28.69
C GLY A 63 1.31 3.84 29.01
N ARG A 64 1.26 5.15 29.29
CA ARG A 64 0.03 5.90 29.58
C ARG A 64 -0.63 6.52 28.34
N ASN A 65 -0.07 6.30 27.16
CA ASN A 65 -0.46 6.96 25.93
C ASN A 65 -1.00 5.98 24.89
N VAL A 66 -1.91 6.46 24.05
CA VAL A 66 -2.20 5.88 22.72
C VAL A 66 -1.45 6.69 21.67
N VAL A 67 -0.68 5.99 20.84
CA VAL A 67 0.20 6.56 19.82
C VAL A 67 -0.38 6.25 18.44
N ILE A 68 -0.41 7.26 17.57
CA ILE A 68 -0.90 7.13 16.20
C ILE A 68 -0.10 8.05 15.26
N GLY A 69 0.15 7.57 14.05
CA GLY A 69 0.70 8.36 12.96
C GLY A 69 -0.35 8.71 11.90
N ASN A 70 0.08 8.83 10.66
CA ASN A 70 -0.77 9.18 9.52
C ASN A 70 -0.11 8.67 8.23
N GLY A 71 -0.86 8.67 7.13
CA GLY A 71 -0.38 8.50 5.76
C GLY A 71 -0.54 9.78 4.94
N GLY A 72 0.05 9.78 3.74
CA GLY A 72 -0.06 10.90 2.80
C GLY A 72 1.21 11.29 2.04
N ALA A 73 2.26 10.45 2.07
CA ALA A 73 3.54 10.74 1.42
C ALA A 73 3.44 10.79 -0.12
N GLU A 74 2.41 10.16 -0.69
CA GLU A 74 2.11 10.26 -2.13
C GLU A 74 1.60 11.65 -2.52
N TYR A 75 1.20 12.47 -1.54
CA TYR A 75 0.59 13.79 -1.70
C TYR A 75 1.52 14.90 -1.18
N ASP A 76 0.98 15.91 -0.49
CA ASP A 76 1.69 17.10 -0.01
C ASP A 76 1.79 17.15 1.52
N SER A 77 1.89 15.99 2.18
CA SER A 77 1.84 15.88 3.63
C SER A 77 3.24 15.82 4.28
N ARG A 78 3.32 16.27 5.53
CA ARG A 78 4.53 16.19 6.38
C ARG A 78 4.31 15.16 7.48
N GLY A 79 5.11 14.12 7.53
CA GLY A 79 4.94 13.03 8.50
C GLY A 79 5.14 13.45 9.96
N TYR A 80 4.32 12.88 10.84
CA TYR A 80 4.47 13.00 12.31
C TYR A 80 3.82 11.82 13.04
N VAL A 81 4.21 11.65 14.30
CA VAL A 81 3.59 10.74 15.27
C VAL A 81 3.10 11.56 16.46
N THR A 82 1.91 11.25 16.97
CA THR A 82 1.34 11.92 18.14
C THR A 82 0.92 10.91 19.20
N ALA A 83 1.19 11.22 20.45
CA ALA A 83 0.69 10.49 21.61
C ALA A 83 -0.40 11.29 22.32
N TYR A 84 -1.46 10.58 22.71
CA TYR A 84 -2.57 11.12 23.49
C TYR A 84 -2.73 10.30 24.77
N ASP A 85 -3.05 10.99 25.86
CA ASP A 85 -3.38 10.34 27.13
C ASP A 85 -4.57 9.39 26.95
N LEU A 86 -4.44 8.15 27.45
CA LEU A 86 -5.43 7.09 27.25
C LEU A 86 -6.81 7.45 27.82
N GLU A 87 -6.83 8.18 28.93
CA GLU A 87 -8.06 8.44 29.67
C GLU A 87 -8.82 9.66 29.15
N THR A 88 -8.09 10.70 28.76
CA THR A 88 -8.63 12.03 28.44
C THR A 88 -8.56 12.41 26.96
N GLY A 89 -7.71 11.74 26.18
CA GLY A 89 -7.42 12.13 24.79
C GLY A 89 -6.56 13.40 24.68
N LYS A 90 -6.06 13.96 25.78
CA LYS A 90 -5.19 15.14 25.71
C LYS A 90 -3.87 14.78 25.02
N GLN A 91 -3.43 15.61 24.07
CA GLN A 91 -2.12 15.44 23.42
C GLN A 91 -1.00 15.51 24.48
N ALA A 92 -0.24 14.42 24.60
CA ALA A 92 0.93 14.33 25.48
C ALA A 92 2.17 14.90 24.78
N TRP A 93 2.43 14.46 23.55
CA TRP A 93 3.54 14.93 22.73
C TRP A 93 3.28 14.70 21.24
N ARG A 94 4.02 15.43 20.40
CA ARG A 94 4.10 15.21 18.95
C ARG A 94 5.56 15.20 18.51
N PHE A 95 5.90 14.30 17.60
CA PHE A 95 7.19 14.19 16.95
C PHE A 95 7.02 14.32 15.44
N TYR A 96 7.53 15.40 14.84
CA TYR A 96 7.60 15.51 13.38
C TYR A 96 8.77 14.72 12.84
N ILE A 97 8.58 14.05 11.70
CA ILE A 97 9.54 13.09 11.15
C ILE A 97 10.55 13.76 10.22
N VAL A 98 10.11 14.78 9.48
CA VAL A 98 10.98 15.57 8.60
C VAL A 98 10.97 17.04 9.02
N PRO A 99 12.03 17.81 8.73
CA PRO A 99 12.08 19.24 9.04
C PRO A 99 10.97 20.04 8.32
N ARG A 100 10.83 21.31 8.70
CA ARG A 100 10.04 22.31 7.99
C ARG A 100 10.94 23.43 7.49
N ASP A 101 10.35 24.43 6.82
CA ASP A 101 11.08 25.63 6.44
C ASP A 101 11.80 26.23 7.66
N PRO A 102 13.15 26.29 7.64
CA PRO A 102 13.92 26.80 8.78
C PRO A 102 13.60 28.25 9.13
N LYS A 103 13.03 29.03 8.20
CA LYS A 103 12.59 30.42 8.45
C LYS A 103 11.48 30.49 9.50
N LEU A 104 10.74 29.40 9.72
CA LEU A 104 9.65 29.34 10.71
C LEU A 104 10.16 29.04 12.14
N GLY A 105 11.43 28.67 12.30
CA GLY A 105 11.99 28.28 13.61
C GLY A 105 11.38 26.99 14.19
N PRO A 106 11.63 26.68 15.47
CA PRO A 106 11.07 25.52 16.17
C PRO A 106 9.55 25.57 16.33
N GLU A 107 8.90 24.41 16.51
CA GLU A 107 7.42 24.30 16.54
C GLU A 107 6.84 23.83 17.88
N GLY A 108 7.66 23.77 18.93
CA GLY A 108 7.26 23.32 20.26
C GLY A 108 6.99 21.82 20.34
N ALA A 109 7.48 21.06 19.37
CA ALA A 109 7.30 19.61 19.29
C ALA A 109 8.45 18.87 19.99
N ALA A 110 8.21 17.63 20.40
CA ALA A 110 9.24 16.78 21.00
C ALA A 110 10.42 16.50 20.05
N SER A 111 10.20 16.70 18.75
CA SER A 111 11.21 16.60 17.70
C SER A 111 12.16 17.80 17.60
N ASP A 112 11.85 18.97 18.16
CA ASP A 112 12.59 20.23 17.91
C ASP A 112 14.10 20.08 18.13
N GLY A 113 14.52 19.38 19.19
CA GLY A 113 15.94 19.18 19.52
C GLY A 113 16.71 18.37 18.48
N ILE A 114 16.06 17.42 17.81
CA ILE A 114 16.71 16.58 16.78
C ILE A 114 16.50 17.13 15.35
N MET A 115 15.47 17.96 15.13
CA MET A 115 15.15 18.51 13.81
C MET A 115 16.26 19.38 13.23
N ALA A 116 17.06 20.06 14.07
CA ALA A 116 18.23 20.82 13.60
C ALA A 116 19.24 19.91 12.88
N ARG A 117 19.55 18.75 13.46
CA ARG A 117 20.43 17.74 12.83
C ARG A 117 19.78 17.12 11.60
N ALA A 118 18.47 16.87 11.64
CA ALA A 118 17.77 16.35 10.47
C ALA A 118 17.87 17.33 9.29
N LEU A 119 17.67 18.63 9.53
CA LEU A 119 17.72 19.70 8.53
C LEU A 119 19.06 19.77 7.77
N GLU A 120 20.19 19.46 8.42
CA GLU A 120 21.51 19.41 7.77
C GLU A 120 21.56 18.41 6.60
N THR A 121 20.63 17.44 6.56
CA THR A 121 20.55 16.42 5.51
C THR A 121 19.57 16.76 4.38
N TRP A 122 19.04 17.98 4.35
CA TRP A 122 18.11 18.48 3.32
C TRP A 122 18.67 19.75 2.66
N HIS A 123 18.59 19.83 1.34
CA HIS A 123 19.24 20.88 0.56
C HIS A 123 18.35 21.37 -0.59
N GLY A 124 17.99 22.66 -0.56
CA GLY A 124 17.17 23.29 -1.61
C GLY A 124 15.72 22.81 -1.63
N THR A 125 15.21 22.33 -0.50
CA THR A 125 13.90 21.69 -0.39
C THR A 125 12.74 22.67 -0.55
N ASP A 126 11.77 22.28 -1.37
CA ASP A 126 10.44 22.87 -1.44
C ASP A 126 9.56 22.32 -0.31
N TRP A 127 9.60 22.99 0.84
CA TRP A 127 8.88 22.58 2.05
C TRP A 127 7.36 22.59 1.88
N ASP A 128 6.81 23.30 0.89
CA ASP A 128 5.38 23.33 0.65
C ASP A 128 4.83 21.97 0.19
N ARG A 129 5.69 21.12 -0.38
CA ARG A 129 5.35 19.74 -0.76
C ARG A 129 5.36 18.76 0.43
N GLY A 130 5.66 19.24 1.63
CA GLY A 130 5.54 18.49 2.89
C GLY A 130 6.73 17.62 3.25
N GLY A 131 7.45 17.07 2.27
CA GLY A 131 8.66 16.27 2.48
C GLY A 131 8.40 14.78 2.75
N GLY A 132 7.19 14.38 3.17
CA GLY A 132 6.79 12.98 3.37
C GLY A 132 7.18 12.43 4.74
N GLY A 133 7.57 11.15 4.78
CA GLY A 133 8.04 10.47 6.00
C GLY A 133 6.92 9.97 6.92
N ASN A 134 5.68 9.97 6.46
CA ASN A 134 4.50 9.59 7.24
C ASN A 134 4.65 8.21 7.92
N ALA A 135 4.21 8.07 9.18
CA ALA A 135 4.25 6.80 9.92
C ALA A 135 2.87 6.12 9.88
N TRP A 136 2.58 5.39 8.80
CA TRP A 136 1.22 4.98 8.47
C TRP A 136 0.82 3.56 8.90
N ASP A 137 1.75 2.75 9.42
CA ASP A 137 1.50 1.35 9.79
C ASP A 137 2.12 0.94 11.14
N ALA A 138 3.29 0.28 11.13
CA ALA A 138 3.75 -0.49 12.28
C ALA A 138 4.28 0.40 13.42
N PHE A 139 3.74 0.15 14.61
CA PHE A 139 4.24 0.64 15.88
C PHE A 139 4.52 -0.55 16.81
N ASN A 140 5.54 -0.45 17.64
CA ASN A 140 5.80 -1.39 18.73
C ASN A 140 6.24 -0.65 19.99
N TYR A 141 6.16 -1.31 21.14
CA TYR A 141 6.51 -0.72 22.42
C TYR A 141 7.28 -1.74 23.27
N ASP A 142 8.44 -1.34 23.81
CA ASP A 142 9.16 -2.10 24.83
C ASP A 142 8.96 -1.41 26.19
N PRO A 143 8.17 -2.01 27.11
CA PRO A 143 7.91 -1.43 28.42
C PRO A 143 9.14 -1.40 29.34
N GLU A 144 10.13 -2.27 29.14
CA GLU A 144 11.34 -2.29 29.97
C GLU A 144 12.28 -1.14 29.62
N LEU A 145 12.30 -0.75 28.34
CA LEU A 145 13.09 0.38 27.85
C LEU A 145 12.29 1.69 27.84
N ASN A 146 10.97 1.62 28.01
CA ASN A 146 10.03 2.73 27.85
C ASN A 146 10.20 3.43 26.48
N LEU A 147 10.40 2.61 25.43
CA LEU A 147 10.61 3.08 24.06
C LEU A 147 9.46 2.63 23.16
N VAL A 148 8.91 3.57 22.40
CA VAL A 148 8.04 3.31 21.25
C VAL A 148 8.88 3.33 19.98
N TYR A 149 8.67 2.33 19.12
CA TYR A 149 9.34 2.17 17.83
C TYR A 149 8.33 2.30 16.72
N PHE A 150 8.71 2.98 15.64
CA PHE A 150 7.91 3.05 14.43
C PHE A 150 8.79 3.20 13.20
N GLY A 151 8.21 2.83 12.08
CA GLY A 151 8.77 3.04 10.77
C GLY A 151 8.30 4.34 10.13
N THR A 152 9.14 4.95 9.31
CA THR A 152 8.82 6.15 8.52
C THR A 152 8.78 5.82 7.04
N ALA A 153 7.90 6.52 6.32
CA ALA A 153 7.68 6.29 4.90
C ALA A 153 8.69 7.01 3.98
N ASN A 154 8.46 6.86 2.69
CA ASN A 154 9.02 7.55 1.55
C ASN A 154 8.91 9.08 1.61
N GLY A 155 9.69 9.74 0.76
CA GLY A 155 9.68 11.19 0.62
C GLY A 155 8.57 11.71 -0.30
N ALA A 156 8.15 12.95 -0.06
CA ALA A 156 7.20 13.69 -0.91
C ALA A 156 7.89 14.93 -1.51
N PRO A 157 8.11 15.02 -2.84
CA PRO A 157 7.91 13.98 -3.85
C PRO A 157 8.89 12.80 -3.72
N TRP A 158 8.62 11.68 -4.40
CA TRP A 158 9.53 10.52 -4.40
C TRP A 158 10.89 10.88 -5.01
N SER A 159 10.90 11.62 -6.13
CA SER A 159 12.15 12.07 -6.75
C SER A 159 12.97 12.94 -5.78
N ARG A 160 14.14 12.44 -5.37
CA ARG A 160 15.06 13.21 -4.53
C ARG A 160 15.57 14.46 -5.25
N ALA A 161 15.83 14.39 -6.55
CA ALA A 161 16.27 15.53 -7.35
C ALA A 161 15.28 16.70 -7.30
N LEU A 162 13.97 16.43 -7.13
CA LEU A 162 12.94 17.45 -6.92
C LEU A 162 12.77 17.82 -5.45
N ARG A 163 12.79 16.84 -4.55
CA ARG A 163 12.54 17.04 -3.11
C ARG A 163 13.69 17.74 -2.39
N SER A 164 14.93 17.42 -2.76
CA SER A 164 16.16 17.93 -2.17
C SER A 164 17.24 17.98 -3.24
N PRO A 165 17.22 18.99 -4.13
CA PRO A 165 18.11 19.09 -5.29
C PRO A 165 19.60 19.02 -4.94
N GLY A 166 20.01 19.50 -3.76
CA GLY A 166 21.39 19.41 -3.30
C GLY A 166 21.79 18.03 -2.74
N GLY A 167 20.89 17.03 -2.81
CA GLY A 167 21.10 15.69 -2.28
C GLY A 167 20.81 15.59 -0.79
N GLY A 168 21.59 14.78 -0.09
CA GLY A 168 21.43 14.50 1.34
C GLY A 168 20.72 13.17 1.63
N ASP A 169 20.79 12.79 2.90
CA ASP A 169 20.16 11.59 3.46
C ASP A 169 18.66 11.78 3.67
N ASN A 170 18.19 13.04 3.79
CA ASN A 170 16.80 13.41 4.03
C ASN A 170 16.21 12.76 5.29
N LEU A 171 16.84 12.94 6.44
CA LEU A 171 16.35 12.39 7.70
C LEU A 171 14.99 12.99 8.10
N PHE A 172 14.05 12.21 8.66
CA PHE A 172 14.09 10.77 8.95
C PHE A 172 13.26 9.94 7.95
N LEU A 173 13.36 10.18 6.64
CA LEU A 173 12.71 9.30 5.64
C LEU A 173 13.23 7.87 5.72
N ALA A 174 12.38 6.88 5.39
CA ALA A 174 12.73 5.46 5.32
C ALA A 174 13.62 5.00 6.49
N SER A 175 13.14 5.23 7.71
CA SER A 175 13.88 5.03 8.95
C SER A 175 13.05 4.26 9.97
N ILE A 176 13.73 3.48 10.80
CA ILE A 176 13.19 2.98 12.07
C ILE A 176 13.60 3.98 13.13
N VAL A 177 12.63 4.52 13.86
CA VAL A 177 12.83 5.56 14.88
C VAL A 177 12.35 5.06 16.23
N ALA A 178 13.15 5.30 17.28
CA ALA A 178 12.78 5.03 18.66
C ALA A 178 12.65 6.33 19.45
N LEU A 179 11.53 6.47 20.17
CA LEU A 179 11.25 7.61 21.04
C LEU A 179 10.96 7.14 22.46
N ASN A 180 11.27 7.96 23.44
CA ASN A 180 10.74 7.77 24.79
C ASN A 180 9.21 7.88 24.78
N ALA A 181 8.50 6.88 25.30
CA ALA A 181 7.05 6.79 25.16
C ALA A 181 6.26 7.86 25.96
N ASP A 182 6.84 8.39 27.04
CA ASP A 182 6.22 9.42 27.88
C ASP A 182 6.35 10.83 27.30
N THR A 183 7.48 11.13 26.65
CA THR A 183 7.88 12.50 26.29
C THR A 183 7.98 12.74 24.79
N GLY A 184 8.07 11.68 23.98
CA GLY A 184 8.34 11.78 22.54
C GLY A 184 9.78 12.19 22.21
N GLN A 185 10.67 12.29 23.21
CA GLN A 185 12.07 12.63 22.97
C GLN A 185 12.75 11.54 22.15
N TYR A 186 13.53 11.97 21.17
CA TYR A 186 14.34 11.11 20.31
C TYR A 186 15.33 10.28 21.13
N ALA A 187 15.36 8.96 20.92
CA ALA A 187 16.37 8.06 21.48
C ALA A 187 17.41 7.68 20.42
N TRP A 188 16.97 7.04 19.34
CA TRP A 188 17.84 6.62 18.24
C TRP A 188 17.04 6.46 16.93
N HIS A 189 17.74 6.39 15.80
CA HIS A 189 17.17 5.95 14.53
C HIS A 189 18.17 5.08 13.75
N TYR A 190 17.65 4.30 12.81
CA TYR A 190 18.41 3.64 11.75
C TYR A 190 17.70 3.89 10.41
N GLN A 191 18.39 4.47 9.45
CA GLN A 191 17.83 4.79 8.13
C GLN A 191 18.10 3.63 7.15
N THR A 192 17.05 2.93 6.72
CA THR A 192 17.16 1.77 5.83
C THR A 192 17.49 2.18 4.40
N THR A 193 17.01 3.34 3.95
CA THR A 193 17.22 3.86 2.60
C THR A 193 17.53 5.37 2.62
N PRO A 194 18.81 5.76 2.86
CA PRO A 194 19.23 7.15 2.78
C PRO A 194 18.97 7.76 1.40
N GLY A 195 18.48 8.99 1.35
CA GLY A 195 18.16 9.65 0.07
C GLY A 195 17.10 8.91 -0.76
N GLU A 196 16.14 8.28 -0.07
CA GLU A 196 15.01 7.51 -0.59
C GLU A 196 14.38 8.13 -1.85
N ARG A 197 14.15 7.33 -2.89
CA ARG A 197 13.51 7.80 -4.13
C ARG A 197 12.72 6.74 -4.91
N TRP A 198 12.29 5.68 -4.27
CA TRP A 198 11.67 4.52 -4.93
C TRP A 198 10.34 4.10 -4.32
N ASP A 199 9.79 4.88 -3.38
CA ASP A 199 8.67 4.48 -2.51
C ASP A 199 9.08 3.36 -1.52
N TYR A 200 10.29 3.47 -0.98
CA TYR A 200 10.84 2.48 -0.04
C TYR A 200 10.64 2.89 1.42
N ASP A 201 9.46 2.57 1.91
CA ASP A 201 9.12 2.73 3.31
C ASP A 201 9.90 1.81 4.24
N ALA A 202 10.15 2.32 5.45
CA ALA A 202 10.48 1.52 6.62
C ALA A 202 9.26 1.34 7.55
N THR A 203 8.03 1.62 7.09
CA THR A 203 6.77 1.42 7.83
C THR A 203 6.29 -0.03 8.01
N PRO A 204 6.70 -1.04 7.22
CA PRO A 204 6.26 -2.43 7.42
C PRO A 204 6.52 -2.98 8.83
N HIS A 205 5.88 -4.11 9.14
CA HIS A 205 5.86 -4.74 10.47
C HIS A 205 7.23 -4.75 11.17
N LEU A 206 7.29 -4.20 12.38
CA LEU A 206 8.44 -4.26 13.28
C LEU A 206 8.26 -5.46 14.23
N MET A 207 9.30 -6.25 14.46
CA MET A 207 9.24 -7.34 15.44
C MET A 207 10.31 -7.18 16.51
N LEU A 208 9.89 -7.23 17.78
CA LEU A 208 10.81 -7.25 18.91
C LEU A 208 11.02 -8.71 19.36
N ALA A 209 12.28 -9.12 19.48
CA ALA A 209 12.61 -10.48 19.92
C ALA A 209 13.88 -10.49 20.77
N SER A 210 14.10 -11.58 21.51
CA SER A 210 15.39 -11.89 22.11
C SER A 210 16.01 -13.04 21.33
N LEU A 211 17.20 -12.83 20.77
CA LEU A 211 17.91 -13.83 19.97
C LEU A 211 19.28 -14.13 20.56
N LYS A 212 19.79 -15.34 20.32
CA LYS A 212 21.20 -15.67 20.56
C LYS A 212 22.06 -15.06 19.45
N TRP A 213 22.65 -13.91 19.71
CA TRP A 213 23.52 -13.19 18.78
C TRP A 213 24.98 -13.33 19.23
N ASN A 214 25.84 -13.94 18.41
CA ASN A 214 27.23 -14.22 18.74
C ASN A 214 27.43 -14.91 20.11
N GLY A 215 26.53 -15.84 20.45
CA GLY A 215 26.56 -16.60 21.71
C GLY A 215 25.94 -15.89 22.92
N ALA A 216 25.52 -14.63 22.81
CA ALA A 216 24.88 -13.87 23.89
C ALA A 216 23.39 -13.58 23.58
N ASP A 217 22.57 -13.42 24.61
CA ASP A 217 21.20 -12.94 24.42
C ASP A 217 21.20 -11.45 24.05
N ARG A 218 20.62 -11.15 22.89
CA ARG A 218 20.47 -9.78 22.38
C ARG A 218 19.01 -9.45 22.19
N LYS A 219 18.60 -8.30 22.71
CA LYS A 219 17.26 -7.72 22.51
C LYS A 219 17.25 -7.00 21.17
N VAL A 220 16.64 -7.61 20.18
CA VAL A 220 16.64 -7.12 18.80
C VAL A 220 15.30 -6.54 18.38
N LEU A 221 15.39 -5.65 17.40
CA LEU A 221 14.30 -5.26 16.52
C LEU A 221 14.62 -5.80 15.12
N MET A 222 13.64 -6.42 14.48
CA MET A 222 13.77 -6.97 13.14
C MET A 222 12.73 -6.38 12.19
N GLN A 223 13.12 -6.17 10.94
CA GLN A 223 12.21 -5.69 9.90
C GLN A 223 12.61 -6.20 8.52
N ALA A 224 11.64 -6.71 7.75
CA ALA A 224 11.74 -6.85 6.31
C ALA A 224 11.24 -5.55 5.66
N SER A 225 12.10 -4.73 5.08
CA SER A 225 11.68 -3.43 4.50
C SER A 225 11.16 -3.60 3.07
N LYS A 226 10.36 -2.62 2.59
CA LYS A 226 9.98 -2.50 1.17
C LYS A 226 11.20 -2.59 0.24
N ASN A 227 12.36 -2.09 0.68
CA ASN A 227 13.58 -2.06 -0.12
C ASN A 227 14.22 -3.45 -0.40
N GLY A 228 13.68 -4.53 0.17
CA GLY A 228 14.13 -5.90 -0.09
C GLY A 228 15.24 -6.43 0.83
N PHE A 229 15.65 -5.66 1.83
CA PHE A 229 16.59 -6.08 2.87
C PHE A 229 15.87 -6.40 4.20
N PHE A 230 16.37 -7.43 4.87
CA PHE A 230 15.97 -7.82 6.22
C PHE A 230 16.99 -7.30 7.22
N TYR A 231 16.55 -6.44 8.12
CA TYR A 231 17.39 -5.77 9.10
C TYR A 231 17.25 -6.41 10.47
N VAL A 232 18.37 -6.52 11.18
CA VAL A 232 18.42 -6.85 12.60
C VAL A 232 19.19 -5.73 13.30
N LEU A 233 18.54 -5.08 14.27
CA LEU A 233 19.10 -3.98 15.06
C LEU A 233 19.06 -4.34 16.53
N ASP A 234 20.00 -3.84 17.33
CA ASP A 234 19.80 -3.78 18.77
C ASP A 234 18.70 -2.77 19.08
N ARG A 235 17.61 -3.20 19.74
CA ARG A 235 16.46 -2.32 19.95
C ARG A 235 16.67 -1.28 21.05
N LYS A 236 17.71 -1.42 21.88
CA LYS A 236 18.03 -0.43 22.91
C LYS A 236 18.80 0.74 22.32
N THR A 237 19.74 0.49 21.40
CA THR A 237 20.68 1.50 20.91
C THR A 237 20.50 1.89 19.45
N GLY A 238 19.77 1.09 18.66
CA GLY A 238 19.70 1.25 17.21
C GLY A 238 20.95 0.75 16.48
N GLU A 239 21.86 0.06 17.19
CA GLU A 239 23.06 -0.53 16.61
C GLU A 239 22.68 -1.50 15.48
N PHE A 240 23.27 -1.29 14.29
CA PHE A 240 23.12 -2.19 13.16
C PHE A 240 23.85 -3.50 13.44
N LEU A 241 23.13 -4.64 13.38
CA LEU A 241 23.70 -5.97 13.56
C LEU A 241 23.81 -6.73 12.24
N ALA A 242 22.77 -6.67 11.40
CA ALA A 242 22.74 -7.33 10.10
C ALA A 242 21.74 -6.69 9.12
N GLY A 243 21.98 -6.90 7.82
CA GLY A 243 21.20 -6.35 6.72
C GLY A 243 21.47 -7.12 5.44
N ASP A 244 20.58 -8.02 5.07
CA ASP A 244 20.78 -8.94 3.94
C ASP A 244 19.51 -9.04 3.08
N LYS A 245 19.68 -9.32 1.78
CA LYS A 245 18.56 -9.42 0.85
C LYS A 245 17.70 -10.64 1.18
N PHE A 246 16.39 -10.44 1.35
CA PHE A 246 15.41 -11.54 1.47
C PHE A 246 14.60 -11.76 0.18
N VAL A 247 14.69 -10.80 -0.75
CA VAL A 247 14.17 -10.86 -2.12
C VAL A 247 15.17 -10.25 -3.09
N ASP A 248 14.90 -10.35 -4.38
CA ASP A 248 15.69 -9.65 -5.39
C ASP A 248 15.56 -8.14 -5.23
N ALA A 249 16.70 -7.48 -5.14
CA ALA A 249 16.80 -6.03 -5.05
C ALA A 249 18.00 -5.57 -5.88
N ASN A 250 17.79 -4.63 -6.81
CA ASN A 250 18.83 -4.16 -7.72
C ASN A 250 19.28 -2.72 -7.45
N TRP A 251 18.57 -1.97 -6.60
CA TRP A 251 18.91 -0.60 -6.20
C TRP A 251 20.19 -0.51 -5.35
N ALA A 252 20.53 -1.57 -4.62
CA ALA A 252 21.75 -1.69 -3.84
C ALA A 252 22.35 -3.08 -3.98
N GLU A 253 23.69 -3.16 -3.98
CA GLU A 253 24.41 -4.43 -4.04
C GLU A 253 24.28 -5.20 -2.72
N ARG A 254 24.49 -4.51 -1.60
CA ARG A 254 24.48 -5.02 -0.22
C ARG A 254 24.30 -3.88 0.78
N ILE A 255 24.14 -4.22 2.07
CA ILE A 255 24.41 -3.30 3.17
C ILE A 255 25.87 -3.47 3.59
N ASP A 256 26.62 -2.38 3.68
CA ASP A 256 27.99 -2.41 4.17
C ASP A 256 27.99 -2.71 5.68
N PRO A 257 28.65 -3.80 6.13
CA PRO A 257 28.52 -4.26 7.51
C PRO A 257 29.22 -3.36 8.54
N LYS A 258 30.08 -2.43 8.10
CA LYS A 258 30.80 -1.52 9.00
C LYS A 258 30.00 -0.24 9.25
N SER A 259 29.47 0.34 8.17
CA SER A 259 28.71 1.59 8.23
C SER A 259 27.21 1.36 8.46
N GLY A 260 26.70 0.16 8.18
CA GLY A 260 25.27 -0.12 8.16
C GLY A 260 24.52 0.55 7.01
N ARG A 261 25.23 1.09 6.00
CA ARG A 261 24.64 1.85 4.89
C ARG A 261 24.57 1.01 3.61
N PRO A 262 23.56 1.22 2.74
CA PRO A 262 23.50 0.54 1.47
C PRO A 262 24.65 0.96 0.55
N VAL A 263 25.21 -0.01 -0.18
CA VAL A 263 26.08 0.24 -1.32
C VAL A 263 25.19 0.33 -2.55
N GLU A 264 24.76 1.55 -2.87
CA GLU A 264 23.83 1.82 -3.99
C GLU A 264 24.41 1.42 -5.34
N ASN A 265 23.57 0.80 -6.17
CA ASN A 265 23.88 0.49 -7.56
C ASN A 265 23.49 1.67 -8.46
N LYS A 266 24.50 2.41 -8.94
CA LYS A 266 24.28 3.57 -9.82
C LYS A 266 23.73 3.22 -11.20
N ALA A 267 23.77 1.96 -11.62
CA ALA A 267 23.22 1.55 -12.91
C ALA A 267 21.69 1.68 -12.99
N VAL A 268 21.00 1.69 -11.84
CA VAL A 268 19.55 1.85 -11.75
C VAL A 268 19.13 3.22 -11.21
N ASP A 269 20.07 4.15 -11.08
CA ASP A 269 19.77 5.55 -10.81
C ASP A 269 19.10 6.15 -12.07
N TYR A 270 17.89 6.67 -11.88
CA TYR A 270 17.05 7.21 -12.94
C TYR A 270 17.16 8.74 -13.00
N ASP A 271 17.90 9.40 -12.09
CA ASP A 271 18.01 10.87 -12.04
C ASP A 271 18.70 11.46 -13.29
N ASP A 272 19.34 10.64 -14.13
CA ASP A 272 19.89 11.04 -15.44
C ASP A 272 18.83 11.22 -16.54
N GLY A 273 17.55 11.07 -16.21
CA GLY A 273 16.41 11.27 -17.11
C GLY A 273 16.05 10.05 -17.97
N LYS A 274 16.75 8.92 -17.81
CA LYS A 274 16.48 7.71 -18.58
C LYS A 274 15.63 6.72 -17.77
N PRO A 275 14.80 5.90 -18.45
CA PRO A 275 14.04 4.85 -17.77
C PRO A 275 14.98 3.83 -17.12
N ARG A 276 14.62 3.38 -15.91
CA ARG A 276 15.31 2.31 -15.19
C ARG A 276 14.32 1.30 -14.64
N LEU A 277 14.63 0.02 -14.79
CA LEU A 277 13.91 -1.05 -14.12
C LEU A 277 14.50 -1.23 -12.71
N VAL A 278 13.70 -0.95 -11.69
CA VAL A 278 14.08 -1.01 -10.29
C VAL A 278 13.30 -2.11 -9.58
N PHE A 279 14.01 -2.94 -8.82
CA PHE A 279 13.49 -3.95 -7.91
C PHE A 279 13.99 -3.70 -6.49
N PRO A 280 13.12 -3.86 -5.47
CA PRO A 280 11.67 -4.05 -5.60
C PRO A 280 10.94 -2.83 -6.20
N SER A 281 9.68 -2.97 -6.61
CA SER A 281 8.80 -1.84 -6.93
C SER A 281 8.33 -1.12 -5.65
N GLY A 282 7.45 -0.13 -5.76
CA GLY A 282 6.78 0.50 -4.60
C GLY A 282 5.82 -0.44 -3.85
N VAL A 283 5.44 -1.58 -4.46
CA VAL A 283 4.81 -2.68 -3.69
C VAL A 283 5.77 -3.22 -2.62
N GLY A 284 7.07 -3.08 -2.85
CA GLY A 284 8.13 -3.52 -1.96
C GLY A 284 8.40 -5.02 -2.03
N GLY A 285 9.53 -5.43 -1.46
CA GLY A 285 9.82 -6.84 -1.18
C GLY A 285 8.90 -7.42 -0.10
N HIS A 286 8.45 -6.56 0.81
CA HIS A 286 7.46 -6.79 1.86
C HIS A 286 6.75 -5.46 2.15
N ASN A 287 5.42 -5.49 2.34
CA ASN A 287 4.59 -4.31 2.58
C ASN A 287 3.88 -4.42 3.95
N PHE A 288 2.70 -3.83 4.12
CA PHE A 288 1.94 -3.79 5.37
C PHE A 288 1.43 -5.14 5.88
N ASN A 289 1.46 -6.19 5.05
CA ASN A 289 0.94 -7.50 5.42
C ASN A 289 1.80 -8.10 6.53
N PRO A 290 1.27 -8.38 7.75
CA PRO A 290 2.14 -8.77 8.86
C PRO A 290 2.96 -10.03 8.59
N MET A 291 4.26 -9.99 8.88
CA MET A 291 5.10 -11.18 9.07
C MET A 291 4.94 -11.76 10.48
N SER A 292 5.40 -13.00 10.71
CA SER A 292 5.35 -13.63 12.05
C SER A 292 6.64 -14.37 12.39
N LEU A 293 6.95 -14.48 13.69
CA LEU A 293 8.09 -15.23 14.23
C LEU A 293 7.60 -16.51 14.92
N SER A 294 8.15 -17.67 14.57
CA SER A 294 7.96 -18.88 15.40
C SER A 294 9.00 -18.90 16.51
N PRO A 295 8.60 -18.86 17.79
CA PRO A 295 9.54 -18.97 18.90
C PRO A 295 10.17 -20.37 19.00
N LYS A 296 9.56 -21.37 18.35
CA LYS A 296 10.06 -22.75 18.34
C LYS A 296 11.23 -22.93 17.38
N THR A 297 11.13 -22.36 16.17
CA THR A 297 12.15 -22.51 15.13
C THR A 297 13.12 -21.33 15.08
N GLY A 298 12.74 -20.17 15.62
CA GLY A 298 13.46 -18.91 15.47
C GLY A 298 13.32 -18.29 14.07
N LEU A 299 12.50 -18.88 13.19
CA LEU A 299 12.31 -18.41 11.82
C LEU A 299 11.23 -17.34 11.73
N VAL A 300 11.46 -16.40 10.83
CA VAL A 300 10.53 -15.33 10.46
C VAL A 300 9.84 -15.69 9.15
N TYR A 301 8.51 -15.70 9.13
CA TYR A 301 7.71 -16.01 7.96
C TYR A 301 7.24 -14.71 7.30
N ILE A 302 7.77 -14.44 6.13
CA ILE A 302 7.62 -13.16 5.43
C ILE A 302 6.74 -13.39 4.19
N PRO A 303 5.59 -12.72 4.07
CA PRO A 303 4.89 -12.62 2.81
C PRO A 303 5.68 -11.68 1.90
N THR A 304 6.20 -12.21 0.79
CA THR A 304 7.08 -11.47 -0.13
C THR A 304 6.46 -11.27 -1.50
N ALA A 305 6.83 -10.18 -2.15
CA ALA A 305 6.49 -9.90 -3.55
C ALA A 305 7.78 -9.70 -4.36
N HIS A 306 7.82 -10.28 -5.55
CA HIS A 306 8.80 -10.00 -6.59
C HIS A 306 8.10 -9.15 -7.65
N SER A 307 8.44 -7.87 -7.70
CA SER A 307 7.84 -6.91 -8.64
C SER A 307 8.81 -5.78 -8.93
N GLY A 308 8.79 -5.26 -10.16
CA GLY A 308 9.67 -4.17 -10.59
C GLY A 308 8.90 -3.01 -11.20
N PHE A 309 9.43 -1.80 -11.03
CA PHE A 309 8.96 -0.59 -11.71
C PHE A 309 9.96 -0.13 -12.76
N VAL A 310 9.44 0.33 -13.90
CA VAL A 310 10.19 1.23 -14.77
C VAL A 310 9.91 2.66 -14.31
N LEU A 311 10.95 3.35 -13.89
CA LEU A 311 10.91 4.71 -13.35
C LEU A 311 11.66 5.67 -14.26
N THR A 312 11.07 6.86 -14.47
CA THR A 312 11.69 7.98 -15.19
C THR A 312 11.35 9.30 -14.49
N PRO A 313 12.29 10.24 -14.29
CA PRO A 313 11.99 11.55 -13.74
C PRO A 313 10.97 12.33 -14.56
N VAL A 314 10.18 13.15 -13.89
CA VAL A 314 9.39 14.19 -14.57
C VAL A 314 10.30 15.40 -14.82
N THR A 315 10.55 15.73 -16.08
CA THR A 315 11.46 16.82 -16.48
C THR A 315 10.91 18.22 -16.23
N ASN A 316 9.59 18.38 -16.25
CA ASN A 316 8.87 19.63 -15.94
C ASN A 316 7.76 19.33 -14.93
N PRO A 317 8.07 19.20 -13.63
CA PRO A 317 7.06 18.89 -12.63
C PRO A 317 6.03 20.03 -12.55
N PRO A 318 4.73 19.73 -12.50
CA PRO A 318 3.72 20.75 -12.28
C PRO A 318 3.92 21.44 -10.92
N PRO A 319 3.38 22.66 -10.75
CA PRO A 319 3.33 23.29 -9.43
C PRO A 319 2.60 22.37 -8.43
N ARG A 320 2.92 22.54 -7.15
CA ARG A 320 2.20 21.84 -6.07
C ARG A 320 0.70 22.12 -6.22
N LEU A 321 -0.09 21.05 -6.25
CA LEU A 321 -1.54 21.11 -6.07
C LEU A 321 -1.88 20.43 -4.73
N PRO A 322 -2.58 21.12 -3.81
CA PRO A 322 -2.95 20.54 -2.53
C PRO A 322 -3.70 19.23 -2.70
N GLN A 323 -3.44 18.25 -1.84
CA GLN A 323 -4.13 16.95 -1.84
C GLN A 323 -3.97 16.08 -3.10
N ARG A 324 -3.18 16.52 -4.08
CA ARG A 324 -2.90 15.78 -5.32
C ARG A 324 -1.60 15.02 -5.23
N SER A 325 -1.53 13.90 -5.96
CA SER A 325 -0.33 13.08 -5.95
C SER A 325 0.84 13.83 -6.58
N GLN A 326 2.02 13.70 -5.99
CA GLN A 326 3.23 14.38 -6.40
C GLN A 326 4.44 13.44 -6.36
N SER A 327 4.38 12.29 -7.03
CA SER A 327 5.53 11.36 -7.07
C SER A 327 6.80 12.01 -7.65
N GLY A 328 6.66 12.94 -8.59
CA GLY A 328 7.80 13.52 -9.32
C GLY A 328 8.49 12.53 -10.27
N VAL A 329 7.90 11.35 -10.46
CA VAL A 329 8.38 10.28 -11.34
C VAL A 329 7.22 9.67 -12.12
N GLN A 330 7.48 9.30 -13.37
CA GLN A 330 6.60 8.44 -14.16
C GLN A 330 6.86 6.98 -13.78
N ILE A 331 5.80 6.19 -13.62
CA ILE A 331 5.87 4.84 -13.09
C ILE A 331 5.08 3.90 -14.01
N ALA A 332 5.67 2.75 -14.34
CA ALA A 332 4.96 1.63 -14.92
C ALA A 332 5.40 0.31 -14.28
N PHE A 333 4.46 -0.59 -13.98
CA PHE A 333 4.79 -1.97 -13.60
C PHE A 333 5.46 -2.67 -14.78
N ALA A 334 6.59 -3.34 -14.53
CA ALA A 334 7.39 -3.96 -15.58
C ALA A 334 6.59 -4.96 -16.42
N SER A 335 5.71 -5.75 -15.78
CA SER A 335 4.85 -6.72 -16.45
C SER A 335 3.84 -6.09 -17.41
N MET A 336 3.34 -4.88 -17.15
CA MET A 336 2.44 -4.16 -18.06
C MET A 336 3.13 -3.81 -19.37
N LEU A 337 4.44 -3.60 -19.34
CA LEU A 337 5.20 -3.20 -20.52
C LEU A 337 5.42 -4.37 -21.50
N ALA A 338 5.12 -5.60 -21.09
CA ALA A 338 5.18 -6.79 -21.96
C ALA A 338 4.17 -6.73 -23.12
N ASP A 339 3.02 -6.08 -22.91
CA ASP A 339 2.01 -5.83 -23.95
C ASP A 339 1.72 -4.32 -24.06
N PRO A 340 2.24 -3.63 -25.10
CA PRO A 340 1.99 -2.22 -25.33
C PRO A 340 0.51 -1.82 -25.42
N LYS A 341 -0.39 -2.77 -25.73
CA LYS A 341 -1.85 -2.52 -25.74
C LYS A 341 -2.43 -2.41 -24.33
N SER A 342 -1.79 -3.04 -23.34
CA SER A 342 -2.18 -2.98 -21.93
C SER A 342 -1.65 -1.72 -21.21
N VAL A 343 -0.66 -1.04 -21.81
CA VAL A 343 -0.08 0.19 -21.25
C VAL A 343 -0.95 1.41 -21.59
N PRO A 344 -1.33 2.24 -20.59
CA PRO A 344 -2.00 3.51 -20.84
C PRO A 344 -1.25 4.36 -21.87
N GLN A 345 -1.97 5.01 -22.78
CA GLN A 345 -1.38 5.72 -23.92
C GLN A 345 -0.24 6.68 -23.51
N HIS A 346 -0.42 7.40 -22.39
CA HIS A 346 0.56 8.37 -21.88
C HIS A 346 1.81 7.75 -21.24
N LEU A 347 1.86 6.42 -21.06
CA LEU A 347 3.01 5.68 -20.54
C LEU A 347 3.67 4.78 -21.59
N ARG A 348 3.12 4.71 -22.82
CA ARG A 348 3.62 3.81 -23.87
C ARG A 348 5.07 4.08 -24.26
N HIS A 349 5.56 5.31 -24.06
CA HIS A 349 6.97 5.64 -24.29
C HIS A 349 7.92 4.95 -23.29
N LEU A 350 7.41 4.48 -22.14
CA LEU A 350 8.17 3.67 -21.19
C LEU A 350 8.29 2.20 -21.62
N ALA A 351 7.48 1.76 -22.60
CA ALA A 351 7.43 0.39 -23.10
C ALA A 351 8.42 0.13 -24.25
N ASP A 352 9.61 0.74 -24.22
CA ASP A 352 10.63 0.53 -25.26
C ASP A 352 10.98 -0.97 -25.39
N PRO A 353 10.63 -1.64 -26.51
CA PRO A 353 10.85 -3.07 -26.67
C PRO A 353 12.34 -3.45 -26.69
N ALA A 354 13.23 -2.54 -27.09
CA ALA A 354 14.67 -2.79 -27.08
C ALA A 354 15.19 -2.79 -25.64
N PHE A 355 14.77 -1.83 -24.82
CA PHE A 355 15.08 -1.78 -23.39
C PHE A 355 14.58 -3.04 -22.67
N LEU A 356 13.30 -3.39 -22.81
CA LEU A 356 12.69 -4.52 -22.08
C LEU A 356 13.35 -5.87 -22.40
N LYS A 357 13.80 -6.09 -23.65
CA LYS A 357 14.54 -7.30 -24.04
C LYS A 357 15.90 -7.45 -23.35
N THR A 358 16.48 -6.36 -22.87
CA THR A 358 17.77 -6.35 -22.15
C THR A 358 17.62 -6.48 -20.64
N GLN A 359 16.38 -6.40 -20.13
CA GLN A 359 16.10 -6.47 -18.71
C GLN A 359 15.98 -7.93 -18.24
N PRO A 360 16.21 -8.21 -16.94
CA PRO A 360 15.85 -9.49 -16.34
C PRO A 360 14.33 -9.76 -16.48
N SER A 361 13.88 -10.92 -15.99
CA SER A 361 12.45 -11.25 -15.98
C SER A 361 11.61 -10.10 -15.40
N ILE A 362 10.61 -9.67 -16.16
CA ILE A 362 9.58 -8.71 -15.77
C ILE A 362 8.36 -9.39 -15.14
N GLU A 363 8.46 -10.71 -14.93
CA GLU A 363 7.44 -11.49 -14.26
C GLU A 363 7.26 -10.97 -12.83
N MET A 364 6.01 -10.93 -12.39
CA MET A 364 5.68 -10.63 -11.01
C MET A 364 5.27 -11.92 -10.33
N THR A 365 5.77 -12.17 -9.11
CA THR A 365 5.40 -13.33 -8.31
C THR A 365 5.26 -12.95 -6.83
N ALA A 366 4.60 -13.80 -6.04
CA ALA A 366 4.64 -13.72 -4.58
C ALA A 366 5.05 -15.06 -4.00
N THR A 367 5.63 -15.03 -2.80
CA THR A 367 6.16 -16.20 -2.12
C THR A 367 6.10 -15.99 -0.61
N LEU A 368 5.67 -17.01 0.13
CA LEU A 368 5.88 -17.07 1.57
C LEU A 368 7.29 -17.61 1.84
N LYS A 369 8.14 -16.82 2.48
CA LYS A 369 9.52 -17.22 2.80
C LYS A 369 9.70 -17.41 4.29
N ALA A 370 10.33 -18.51 4.70
CA ALA A 370 10.87 -18.66 6.04
C ALA A 370 12.33 -18.19 6.05
N TRP A 371 12.58 -17.10 6.76
CA TRP A 371 13.88 -16.45 6.91
C TRP A 371 14.49 -16.78 8.27
N ASP A 372 15.74 -17.20 8.28
CA ASP A 372 16.52 -17.33 9.51
C ASP A 372 17.25 -16.00 9.78
N PRO A 373 16.88 -15.24 10.83
CA PRO A 373 17.49 -13.95 11.12
C PRO A 373 18.94 -14.04 11.62
N ILE A 374 19.38 -15.22 12.10
CA ILE A 374 20.75 -15.45 12.56
C ILE A 374 21.64 -15.89 11.40
N GLN A 375 21.18 -16.86 10.61
CA GLN A 375 21.91 -17.38 9.46
C GLN A 375 21.78 -16.49 8.22
N ARG A 376 20.82 -15.55 8.22
CA ARG A 376 20.61 -14.52 7.19
C ARG A 376 20.34 -15.15 5.83
N LYS A 377 19.47 -16.16 5.82
CA LYS A 377 19.09 -16.91 4.62
C LYS A 377 17.67 -17.42 4.69
N VAL A 378 17.13 -17.73 3.52
CA VAL A 378 15.87 -18.46 3.37
C VAL A 378 16.11 -19.93 3.72
N VAL A 379 15.28 -20.48 4.60
CA VAL A 379 15.29 -21.90 4.99
C VAL A 379 14.36 -22.71 4.10
N TRP A 380 13.17 -22.19 3.86
CA TRP A 380 12.21 -22.77 2.92
C TRP A 380 11.33 -21.67 2.31
N SER A 381 10.64 -21.99 1.23
CA SER A 381 9.68 -21.08 0.57
C SER A 381 8.49 -21.85 0.06
N ALA A 382 7.30 -21.23 0.10
CA ALA A 382 6.09 -21.75 -0.51
C ALA A 382 5.58 -20.77 -1.57
N PRO A 383 5.29 -21.22 -2.80
CA PRO A 383 4.80 -20.36 -3.86
C PRO A 383 3.40 -19.86 -3.52
N ALA A 384 3.13 -18.61 -3.87
CA ALA A 384 1.79 -18.07 -3.84
C ALA A 384 1.08 -18.35 -5.18
N ARG A 385 -0.26 -18.34 -5.23
CA ARG A 385 -0.99 -18.65 -6.48
C ARG A 385 -1.19 -17.45 -7.40
N SER A 386 -0.87 -16.25 -6.91
CA SER A 386 -0.86 -15.01 -7.69
C SER A 386 0.28 -14.12 -7.23
N PHE A 387 0.73 -13.19 -8.07
CA PHE A 387 1.82 -12.28 -7.74
C PHE A 387 1.53 -11.29 -6.61
N MET A 388 0.24 -11.09 -6.30
CA MET A 388 -0.22 -10.26 -5.19
C MET A 388 -0.60 -11.07 -3.96
N ASP A 389 -0.40 -12.39 -4.00
CA ASP A 389 -0.82 -13.31 -2.95
C ASP A 389 0.17 -13.30 -1.76
N HIS A 390 0.30 -12.13 -1.13
CA HIS A 390 1.21 -11.84 -0.02
C HIS A 390 0.43 -11.38 1.23
N GLY A 391 -0.71 -12.02 1.51
CA GLY A 391 -1.51 -11.77 2.71
C GLY A 391 -0.72 -11.99 4.01
N GLY A 392 -1.18 -11.38 5.10
CA GLY A 392 -0.53 -11.47 6.41
C GLY A 392 -0.44 -12.89 6.94
N VAL A 393 0.56 -13.13 7.79
CA VAL A 393 0.96 -14.46 8.28
C VAL A 393 0.85 -14.53 9.79
N THR A 394 0.52 -15.72 10.32
CA THR A 394 0.55 -15.99 11.76
C THR A 394 1.17 -17.33 12.07
N SER A 395 2.06 -17.34 13.06
CA SER A 395 2.70 -18.55 13.60
C SER A 395 2.04 -18.98 14.90
N THR A 396 2.03 -20.27 15.20
CA THR A 396 1.48 -20.82 16.46
C THR A 396 2.48 -21.70 17.19
N GLY A 397 2.31 -21.85 18.51
CA GLY A 397 3.12 -22.78 19.33
C GLY A 397 2.97 -24.25 18.92
N GLY A 398 1.93 -24.60 18.16
CA GLY A 398 1.72 -25.94 17.60
C GLY A 398 2.61 -26.27 16.38
N GLY A 399 3.47 -25.35 15.95
CA GLY A 399 4.34 -25.53 14.79
C GLY A 399 3.63 -25.29 13.45
N LEU A 400 2.66 -24.37 13.44
CA LEU A 400 1.90 -24.01 12.24
C LEU A 400 2.20 -22.57 11.81
N VAL A 401 2.18 -22.36 10.50
CA VAL A 401 2.19 -21.05 9.83
C VAL A 401 0.92 -20.94 8.99
N ILE A 402 0.13 -19.89 9.20
CA ILE A 402 -1.19 -19.73 8.59
C ILE A 402 -1.18 -18.45 7.78
N GLN A 403 -1.63 -18.53 6.52
CA GLN A 403 -1.70 -17.39 5.60
C GLN A 403 -2.97 -17.45 4.75
N GLY A 404 -3.69 -16.34 4.67
CA GLY A 404 -4.80 -16.17 3.74
C GLY A 404 -4.31 -15.64 2.40
N GLY A 405 -4.92 -16.10 1.31
CA GLY A 405 -4.56 -15.68 -0.04
C GLY A 405 -5.61 -14.87 -0.80
N LEU A 406 -5.17 -14.14 -1.82
CA LEU A 406 -6.04 -13.38 -2.72
C LEU A 406 -6.86 -14.28 -3.65
N ASP A 407 -6.42 -15.51 -3.85
CA ASP A 407 -7.16 -16.58 -4.52
C ASP A 407 -8.32 -17.15 -3.66
N GLY A 408 -8.53 -16.59 -2.47
CA GLY A 408 -9.62 -16.97 -1.59
C GLY A 408 -9.38 -18.30 -0.88
N VAL A 409 -8.13 -18.72 -0.70
CA VAL A 409 -7.77 -19.94 0.02
C VAL A 409 -6.97 -19.58 1.28
N LEU A 410 -7.34 -20.18 2.41
CA LEU A 410 -6.55 -20.14 3.64
C LEU A 410 -5.63 -21.36 3.67
N ARG A 411 -4.34 -21.12 3.89
CA ARG A 411 -3.29 -22.15 3.85
C ARG A 411 -2.65 -22.31 5.22
N VAL A 412 -2.39 -23.57 5.58
CA VAL A 412 -1.71 -23.95 6.82
C VAL A 412 -0.49 -24.78 6.47
N TYR A 413 0.68 -24.29 6.87
CA TYR A 413 1.98 -24.92 6.64
C TYR A 413 2.61 -25.36 7.95
N ARG A 414 3.47 -26.39 7.88
CA ARG A 414 4.39 -26.71 8.98
C ARG A 414 5.50 -25.67 9.04
N ASP A 415 5.80 -25.20 10.25
CA ASP A 415 6.73 -24.09 10.49
C ASP A 415 8.20 -24.43 10.20
N THR A 416 8.60 -25.71 10.30
CA THR A 416 9.98 -26.17 10.10
C THR A 416 10.43 -26.28 8.65
N ASP A 417 9.54 -26.69 7.74
CA ASP A 417 9.91 -27.08 6.38
C ASP A 417 8.96 -26.55 5.29
N GLY A 418 7.88 -25.84 5.66
CA GLY A 418 6.93 -25.30 4.70
C GLY A 418 6.00 -26.34 4.09
N THR A 419 5.93 -27.56 4.62
CA THR A 419 4.98 -28.58 4.16
C THR A 419 3.56 -28.04 4.28
N LEU A 420 2.82 -27.98 3.17
CA LEU A 420 1.40 -27.63 3.15
C LEU A 420 0.59 -28.74 3.83
N LEU A 421 -0.02 -28.44 4.96
CA LEU A 421 -0.81 -29.38 5.77
C LEU A 421 -2.30 -29.30 5.45
N LYS A 422 -2.79 -28.10 5.13
CA LYS A 422 -4.21 -27.87 4.84
C LYS A 422 -4.42 -26.66 3.93
N GLU A 423 -5.37 -26.80 3.00
CA GLU A 423 -6.03 -25.69 2.32
C GLU A 423 -7.51 -25.67 2.70
N ILE A 424 -8.06 -24.46 2.88
CA ILE A 424 -9.48 -24.23 3.13
C ILE A 424 -9.98 -23.18 2.14
N THR A 425 -10.88 -23.57 1.26
CA THR A 425 -11.51 -22.64 0.30
C THR A 425 -12.48 -21.72 1.04
N VAL A 426 -12.14 -20.45 1.08
CA VAL A 426 -12.97 -19.37 1.62
C VAL A 426 -13.79 -18.74 0.51
N GLY A 427 -13.20 -18.52 -0.67
CA GLY A 427 -13.85 -17.88 -1.82
C GLY A 427 -14.02 -16.36 -1.70
N THR A 428 -13.38 -15.73 -0.70
CA THR A 428 -13.16 -14.28 -0.64
C THR A 428 -11.67 -14.04 -0.43
N PRO A 429 -11.05 -13.09 -1.14
CA PRO A 429 -9.64 -12.76 -0.97
C PRO A 429 -9.30 -12.37 0.47
N MET A 430 -8.06 -12.64 0.91
CA MET A 430 -7.59 -12.31 2.25
C MET A 430 -6.22 -11.61 2.18
N ILE A 431 -6.13 -10.41 2.74
CA ILE A 431 -4.88 -9.64 2.86
C ILE A 431 -4.42 -9.49 4.32
N ALA A 432 -5.35 -9.58 5.26
CA ALA A 432 -5.08 -9.46 6.70
C ALA A 432 -4.36 -10.69 7.24
N ALA A 433 -3.66 -10.53 8.36
CA ALA A 433 -3.14 -11.67 9.11
C ALA A 433 -4.27 -12.39 9.87
N PRO A 434 -4.25 -13.73 9.98
CA PRO A 434 -5.13 -14.44 10.89
C PRO A 434 -4.90 -14.03 12.36
N ALA A 435 -5.93 -14.08 13.19
CA ALA A 435 -5.83 -13.99 14.64
C ALA A 435 -6.06 -15.37 15.27
N VAL A 436 -5.31 -15.71 16.32
CA VAL A 436 -5.48 -16.97 17.07
C VAL A 436 -5.88 -16.64 18.50
N TYR A 437 -6.98 -17.23 18.97
CA TYR A 437 -7.53 -16.98 20.31
C TYR A 437 -8.27 -18.20 20.85
N THR A 438 -8.66 -18.16 22.12
CA THR A 438 -9.48 -19.19 22.76
C THR A 438 -10.78 -18.61 23.31
N VAL A 439 -11.84 -19.40 23.27
CA VAL A 439 -13.11 -19.14 23.97
C VAL A 439 -13.44 -20.39 24.77
N GLY A 440 -13.41 -20.28 26.10
CA GLY A 440 -13.33 -21.46 26.95
C GLY A 440 -12.10 -22.29 26.59
N GLU A 441 -12.28 -23.58 26.38
CA GLU A 441 -11.21 -24.53 26.01
C GLU A 441 -11.02 -24.66 24.48
N THR A 442 -11.88 -24.02 23.68
CA THR A 442 -11.81 -24.14 22.21
C THR A 442 -10.91 -23.06 21.62
N GLN A 443 -9.90 -23.48 20.86
CA GLN A 443 -9.08 -22.57 20.07
C GLN A 443 -9.75 -22.24 18.73
N TYR A 444 -9.66 -20.97 18.35
CA TYR A 444 -10.14 -20.42 17.09
C TYR A 444 -9.02 -19.74 16.31
N ILE A 445 -9.11 -19.82 14.99
CA ILE A 445 -8.36 -18.99 14.05
C ILE A 445 -9.38 -18.10 13.35
N ALA A 446 -9.30 -16.78 13.50
CA ALA A 446 -10.16 -15.86 12.77
C ALA A 446 -9.40 -15.10 11.68
N ILE A 447 -10.06 -14.74 10.60
CA ILE A 447 -9.49 -13.90 9.55
C ILE A 447 -10.53 -12.93 8.99
N LEU A 448 -10.08 -11.70 8.74
CA LEU A 448 -10.79 -10.72 7.93
C LEU A 448 -10.56 -11.04 6.45
N ALA A 449 -11.59 -11.54 5.78
CA ALA A 449 -11.58 -11.84 4.36
C ALA A 449 -12.20 -10.68 3.58
N GLY A 450 -11.35 -9.92 2.90
CA GLY A 450 -11.71 -8.88 1.97
C GLY A 450 -10.50 -8.55 1.11
N SER A 451 -10.73 -8.30 -0.16
CA SER A 451 -9.76 -7.69 -1.05
C SER A 451 -9.76 -6.18 -0.88
N GLY A 452 -8.65 -5.54 -1.21
CA GLY A 452 -8.45 -4.09 -1.04
C GLY A 452 -6.97 -3.76 -0.93
N GLY A 453 -6.68 -2.59 -0.40
CA GLY A 453 -5.31 -2.07 -0.33
C GLY A 453 -4.87 -1.39 -1.64
N GLY A 454 -3.81 -0.59 -1.54
CA GLY A 454 -3.40 0.31 -2.61
C GLY A 454 -2.72 -0.30 -3.81
N GLY A 455 -2.61 0.52 -4.86
CA GLY A 455 -1.80 0.24 -6.05
C GLY A 455 -2.54 -0.40 -7.22
N TRP A 456 -3.80 -0.84 -7.04
CA TRP A 456 -4.51 -1.62 -8.07
C TRP A 456 -6.01 -1.31 -8.10
N ASN A 457 -6.49 -0.91 -9.27
CA ASN A 457 -7.89 -0.57 -9.53
C ASN A 457 -8.64 -1.67 -10.31
N THR A 458 -8.08 -2.89 -10.38
CA THR A 458 -8.68 -4.05 -11.04
C THR A 458 -8.48 -5.32 -10.22
N TRP A 459 -9.41 -6.28 -10.39
CA TRP A 459 -9.20 -7.63 -9.91
C TRP A 459 -8.45 -8.41 -11.01
N PHE A 460 -7.16 -8.66 -10.80
CA PHE A 460 -6.33 -9.43 -11.73
C PHE A 460 -6.75 -10.93 -11.75
N PRO A 461 -6.44 -11.67 -12.82
CA PRO A 461 -6.68 -13.11 -12.90
C PRO A 461 -6.07 -13.87 -11.71
N GLY A 462 -6.83 -14.78 -11.12
CA GLY A 462 -6.44 -15.51 -9.90
C GLY A 462 -6.81 -14.81 -8.59
N ASN A 463 -7.39 -13.60 -8.63
CA ASN A 463 -8.05 -13.00 -7.47
C ASN A 463 -9.49 -13.53 -7.36
N ALA A 464 -9.86 -14.12 -6.22
CA ALA A 464 -11.20 -14.66 -6.01
C ALA A 464 -12.32 -13.61 -6.14
N ALA A 465 -12.05 -12.33 -5.90
CA ALA A 465 -13.04 -11.27 -6.12
C ALA A 465 -13.43 -11.10 -7.58
N ALA A 466 -12.55 -11.47 -8.52
CA ALA A 466 -12.88 -11.48 -9.95
C ALA A 466 -13.97 -12.53 -10.26
N GLU A 467 -14.06 -13.63 -9.52
CA GLU A 467 -14.99 -14.72 -9.79
C GLU A 467 -16.19 -14.73 -8.85
N LYS A 468 -16.02 -14.29 -7.59
CA LYS A 468 -17.00 -14.43 -6.51
C LYS A 468 -17.39 -13.10 -5.86
N GLY A 469 -16.83 -12.00 -6.34
CA GLY A 469 -17.02 -10.67 -5.76
C GLY A 469 -16.29 -10.50 -4.41
N ASN A 470 -16.40 -9.31 -3.83
CA ASN A 470 -15.69 -8.95 -2.60
C ASN A 470 -16.65 -8.67 -1.44
N ALA A 471 -17.40 -9.70 -1.02
CA ALA A 471 -18.46 -9.58 -0.02
C ALA A 471 -17.95 -9.58 1.44
N ASN A 472 -16.87 -8.82 1.74
CA ASN A 472 -16.16 -8.66 3.02
C ASN A 472 -16.73 -9.45 4.23
N ARG A 473 -15.96 -10.41 4.75
CA ARG A 473 -16.41 -11.35 5.79
C ARG A 473 -15.40 -11.47 6.93
N ILE A 474 -15.91 -11.84 8.10
CA ILE A 474 -15.09 -12.35 9.20
C ILE A 474 -15.38 -13.84 9.30
N LEU A 475 -14.35 -14.68 9.19
CA LEU A 475 -14.49 -16.13 9.36
C LEU A 475 -13.68 -16.57 10.57
N ALA A 476 -14.23 -17.47 11.36
CA ALA A 476 -13.54 -18.13 12.47
C ALA A 476 -13.58 -19.65 12.27
N PHE A 477 -12.41 -20.28 12.32
CA PHE A 477 -12.18 -21.71 12.15
C PHE A 477 -11.83 -22.31 13.50
N ARG A 478 -12.27 -23.54 13.74
CA ARG A 478 -11.88 -24.37 14.86
C ARG A 478 -11.78 -25.83 14.41
N LEU A 479 -11.16 -26.68 15.22
CA LEU A 479 -11.27 -28.12 15.04
C LEU A 479 -12.74 -28.55 15.10
N ASP A 480 -13.11 -29.51 14.27
CA ASP A 480 -14.48 -30.03 14.12
C ASP A 480 -15.53 -28.95 13.77
N GLY A 481 -15.08 -27.83 13.18
CA GLY A 481 -15.94 -26.83 12.59
C GLY A 481 -16.72 -27.37 11.37
N GLY A 482 -17.87 -26.76 11.09
CA GLY A 482 -18.68 -27.10 9.91
C GLY A 482 -18.03 -26.67 8.59
N ALA A 483 -18.74 -26.93 7.49
CA ALA A 483 -18.30 -26.51 6.16
C ALA A 483 -18.08 -25.00 6.08
N THR A 484 -17.00 -24.57 5.42
CA THR A 484 -16.74 -23.14 5.17
C THR A 484 -17.73 -22.63 4.12
N PRO A 485 -18.53 -21.59 4.42
CA PRO A 485 -19.44 -21.02 3.42
C PRO A 485 -18.63 -20.33 2.32
N VAL A 486 -18.87 -20.72 1.07
CA VAL A 486 -18.23 -20.15 -0.11
C VAL A 486 -19.25 -19.29 -0.86
N PRO A 487 -18.93 -18.02 -1.22
CA PRO A 487 -19.83 -17.18 -1.99
C PRO A 487 -20.11 -17.77 -3.39
N PRO A 488 -21.31 -17.55 -3.94
CA PRO A 488 -21.63 -17.93 -5.30
C PRO A 488 -20.79 -17.14 -6.30
N ASP A 489 -20.65 -17.66 -7.51
CA ASP A 489 -19.95 -16.96 -8.57
C ASP A 489 -20.74 -15.71 -9.01
N VAL A 490 -20.03 -14.63 -9.31
CA VAL A 490 -20.64 -13.45 -9.90
C VAL A 490 -21.00 -13.74 -11.36
N PRO A 491 -22.20 -13.36 -11.83
CA PRO A 491 -22.58 -13.53 -13.21
C PRO A 491 -21.57 -12.90 -14.17
N ALA A 492 -21.45 -13.45 -15.37
CA ALA A 492 -20.72 -12.79 -16.45
C ALA A 492 -21.30 -11.38 -16.66
N PRO A 493 -20.46 -10.36 -16.90
CA PRO A 493 -20.98 -9.05 -17.28
C PRO A 493 -21.88 -9.21 -18.51
N GLY A 494 -23.06 -8.59 -18.51
CA GLY A 494 -23.93 -8.57 -19.68
C GLY A 494 -23.29 -7.89 -20.89
N PRO A 495 -23.99 -7.81 -22.03
CA PRO A 495 -23.51 -7.04 -23.19
C PRO A 495 -23.24 -5.58 -22.80
N LEU A 496 -22.32 -4.94 -23.53
CA LEU A 496 -22.07 -3.51 -23.38
C LEU A 496 -23.31 -2.74 -23.83
N PRO A 497 -23.77 -1.72 -23.09
CA PRO A 497 -24.83 -0.83 -23.57
C PRO A 497 -24.42 -0.15 -24.88
N GLU A 498 -25.37 0.05 -25.77
CA GLU A 498 -25.13 0.77 -27.03
C GLU A 498 -24.62 2.20 -26.71
N PRO A 499 -23.47 2.59 -27.27
CA PRO A 499 -22.88 3.89 -27.02
C PRO A 499 -23.64 5.02 -27.74
N PRO A 500 -23.65 6.25 -27.18
CA PRO A 500 -24.07 7.43 -27.90
C PRO A 500 -23.27 7.66 -29.20
N ALA A 501 -23.80 8.51 -30.08
CA ALA A 501 -23.06 9.02 -31.23
C ALA A 501 -21.78 9.74 -30.77
N GLN A 502 -20.70 9.61 -31.54
CA GLN A 502 -19.46 10.35 -31.27
C GLN A 502 -19.61 11.79 -31.79
N THR A 503 -19.52 12.76 -30.89
CA THR A 503 -19.60 14.19 -31.20
C THR A 503 -18.26 14.91 -31.08
N GLY A 504 -17.30 14.32 -30.37
CA GLY A 504 -15.97 14.87 -30.17
C GLY A 504 -15.07 14.81 -31.39
N SER A 505 -14.20 15.79 -31.54
CA SER A 505 -13.13 15.76 -32.54
C SER A 505 -11.94 14.94 -32.04
N ALA A 506 -11.01 14.59 -32.94
CA ALA A 506 -9.79 13.89 -32.54
C ALA A 506 -8.98 14.67 -31.48
N ALA A 507 -9.01 16.01 -31.54
CA ALA A 507 -8.36 16.87 -30.55
C ALA A 507 -9.05 16.82 -29.18
N THR A 508 -10.40 16.89 -29.12
CA THR A 508 -11.12 16.85 -27.83
C THR A 508 -11.01 15.47 -27.19
N ILE A 509 -11.05 14.40 -27.98
CA ILE A 509 -10.82 13.04 -27.50
C ILE A 509 -9.41 12.87 -26.92
N ALA A 510 -8.39 13.41 -27.60
CA ALA A 510 -7.00 13.33 -27.12
C ALA A 510 -6.78 14.13 -25.83
N ASP A 511 -7.42 15.30 -25.70
CA ASP A 511 -7.41 16.06 -24.45
C ASP A 511 -8.16 15.34 -23.32
N GLY A 512 -9.35 14.82 -23.61
CA GLY A 512 -10.14 14.01 -22.70
C GLY A 512 -9.39 12.78 -22.18
N ALA A 513 -8.60 12.12 -23.03
CA ALA A 513 -7.76 11.00 -22.62
C ALA A 513 -6.70 11.42 -21.59
N ARG A 514 -6.08 12.60 -21.76
CA ARG A 514 -5.12 13.15 -20.79
C ARG A 514 -5.82 13.49 -19.48
N GLN A 515 -6.93 14.22 -19.56
CA GLN A 515 -7.70 14.63 -18.39
C GLN A 515 -8.23 13.42 -17.61
N PHE A 516 -8.71 12.39 -18.31
CA PHE A 516 -9.14 11.14 -17.71
C PHE A 516 -7.98 10.45 -16.99
N GLY A 517 -6.81 10.33 -17.63
CA GLY A 517 -5.63 9.71 -17.01
C GLY A 517 -5.22 10.38 -15.69
N VAL A 518 -5.26 11.71 -15.65
CA VAL A 518 -4.88 12.51 -14.47
C VAL A 518 -5.94 12.50 -13.37
N ASN A 519 -7.23 12.56 -13.73
CA ASN A 519 -8.29 12.85 -12.77
C ASN A 519 -9.17 11.64 -12.42
N CYS A 520 -9.21 10.64 -13.29
CA CYS A 520 -10.14 9.52 -13.18
C CYS A 520 -9.42 8.17 -13.16
N GLY A 521 -8.31 8.04 -13.90
CA GLY A 521 -7.61 6.78 -14.16
C GLY A 521 -7.05 6.10 -12.90
N GLY A 522 -6.76 6.86 -11.85
CA GLY A 522 -6.34 6.31 -10.55
C GLY A 522 -7.41 5.42 -9.90
N CYS A 523 -8.70 5.71 -10.13
CA CYS A 523 -9.80 4.88 -9.63
C CYS A 523 -10.42 4.05 -10.76
N HIS A 524 -10.78 4.66 -11.89
CA HIS A 524 -11.50 3.99 -12.98
C HIS A 524 -10.53 3.34 -13.97
N ALA A 525 -10.25 2.06 -13.77
CA ALA A 525 -9.42 1.26 -14.67
C ALA A 525 -10.04 1.00 -16.05
N ASN A 526 -11.37 1.20 -16.17
CA ASN A 526 -12.16 0.74 -17.31
C ASN A 526 -11.91 -0.73 -17.64
N PHE A 527 -11.99 -1.58 -16.61
CA PHE A 527 -11.78 -3.02 -16.70
C PHE A 527 -13.04 -3.75 -16.23
N PRO A 528 -13.43 -4.87 -16.86
CA PRO A 528 -14.55 -5.66 -16.35
C PRO A 528 -14.19 -6.19 -14.97
N ARG A 529 -15.10 -6.06 -14.00
CA ARG A 529 -14.91 -6.50 -12.61
C ARG A 529 -13.74 -5.76 -11.94
N SER A 530 -14.05 -4.56 -11.45
CA SER A 530 -13.17 -3.66 -10.68
C SER A 530 -13.88 -3.25 -9.38
N PRO A 531 -13.15 -2.79 -8.34
CA PRO A 531 -13.76 -2.19 -7.16
C PRO A 531 -14.68 -1.00 -7.47
N VAL A 532 -14.47 -0.30 -8.59
CA VAL A 532 -15.29 0.84 -9.04
C VAL A 532 -15.91 0.56 -10.43
N PRO A 533 -16.95 1.31 -10.84
CA PRO A 533 -17.61 1.09 -12.13
C PRO A 533 -16.66 1.19 -13.34
N ASP A 534 -16.83 0.27 -14.30
CA ASP A 534 -16.24 0.35 -15.65
C ASP A 534 -17.00 1.40 -16.47
N LEU A 535 -16.36 2.54 -16.77
CA LEU A 535 -17.04 3.65 -17.44
C LEU A 535 -17.31 3.37 -18.94
N ARG A 536 -16.80 2.28 -19.50
CA ARG A 536 -17.22 1.81 -20.83
C ARG A 536 -18.61 1.19 -20.81
N ARG A 537 -19.23 1.03 -19.63
CA ARG A 537 -20.55 0.44 -19.44
C ARG A 537 -21.59 1.48 -19.03
N MET A 538 -21.31 2.76 -19.27
CA MET A 538 -22.27 3.83 -19.00
C MET A 538 -23.58 3.56 -19.76
N THR A 539 -24.69 3.68 -19.04
CA THR A 539 -26.04 3.62 -19.63
C THR A 539 -26.38 4.98 -20.22
N ALA A 540 -27.43 5.06 -21.04
CA ALA A 540 -27.95 6.34 -21.53
C ALA A 540 -28.23 7.34 -20.38
N GLN A 541 -28.74 6.85 -19.24
CA GLN A 541 -28.95 7.68 -18.05
C GLN A 541 -27.63 8.17 -17.45
N THR A 542 -26.60 7.32 -17.37
CA THR A 542 -25.29 7.74 -16.85
C THR A 542 -24.62 8.75 -17.77
N HIS A 543 -24.75 8.61 -19.10
CA HIS A 543 -24.27 9.63 -20.04
C HIS A 543 -24.99 10.96 -19.84
N ALA A 544 -26.32 10.95 -19.70
CA ALA A 544 -27.11 12.16 -19.48
C ALA A 544 -26.75 12.87 -18.16
N ALA A 545 -26.43 12.11 -17.12
CA ALA A 545 -26.05 12.63 -15.80
C ALA A 545 -24.53 12.89 -15.65
N PHE A 546 -23.71 12.73 -16.70
CA PHE A 546 -22.24 12.71 -16.56
C PHE A 546 -21.68 13.97 -15.90
N LYS A 547 -22.13 15.15 -16.32
CA LYS A 547 -21.73 16.43 -15.72
C LYS A 547 -22.16 16.56 -14.25
N ASP A 548 -23.37 16.12 -13.91
CA ASP A 548 -23.88 16.16 -12.53
C ASP A 548 -23.09 15.23 -11.61
N ILE A 549 -22.68 14.07 -12.12
CA ILE A 549 -21.84 13.12 -11.39
C ILE A 549 -20.45 13.71 -11.13
N VAL A 550 -19.80 14.21 -12.18
CA VAL A 550 -18.39 14.65 -12.12
C VAL A 550 -18.24 16.00 -11.45
N LEU A 551 -19.07 17.00 -11.77
CA LEU A 551 -18.92 18.36 -11.26
C LEU A 551 -19.79 18.63 -10.03
N ARG A 552 -21.01 18.11 -10.00
CA ARG A 552 -22.01 18.47 -8.97
C ARG A 552 -22.11 17.44 -7.83
N GLY A 553 -21.30 16.39 -7.88
CA GLY A 553 -21.20 15.42 -6.78
C GLY A 553 -22.43 14.54 -6.61
N ALA A 554 -23.19 14.26 -7.67
CA ALA A 554 -24.41 13.44 -7.59
C ALA A 554 -24.17 12.03 -6.99
N LEU A 555 -22.93 11.53 -7.07
CA LEU A 555 -22.50 10.24 -6.47
C LEU A 555 -21.50 10.41 -5.32
N GLN A 556 -21.33 11.62 -4.77
CA GLN A 556 -20.41 11.88 -3.65
C GLN A 556 -20.69 11.02 -2.41
N PRO A 557 -21.96 10.79 -1.99
CA PRO A 557 -22.25 9.88 -0.87
C PRO A 557 -21.83 8.43 -1.11
N ARG A 558 -21.58 8.03 -2.37
CA ARG A 558 -21.09 6.70 -2.75
C ARG A 558 -19.57 6.66 -2.99
N GLY A 559 -18.88 7.75 -2.67
CA GLY A 559 -17.43 7.84 -2.76
C GLY A 559 -16.86 8.40 -4.06
N MET A 560 -17.70 8.80 -5.02
CA MET A 560 -17.24 9.50 -6.23
C MET A 560 -17.00 10.99 -5.92
N PRO A 561 -15.76 11.47 -5.90
CA PRO A 561 -15.50 12.88 -5.58
C PRO A 561 -16.09 13.81 -6.66
N ARG A 562 -16.64 14.96 -6.24
CA ARG A 562 -16.89 16.08 -7.15
C ARG A 562 -15.57 16.56 -7.78
N GLY A 563 -15.60 17.31 -8.87
CA GLY A 563 -14.40 17.78 -9.59
C GLY A 563 -14.46 19.24 -10.03
N ASP A 564 -15.46 19.99 -9.56
CA ASP A 564 -15.70 21.41 -9.87
C ASP A 564 -14.60 22.38 -9.44
N ASP A 565 -13.71 21.95 -8.55
CA ASP A 565 -12.51 22.67 -8.12
C ASP A 565 -11.25 22.34 -8.96
N LEU A 566 -11.36 21.44 -9.94
CA LEU A 566 -10.24 20.90 -10.72
C LEU A 566 -10.48 20.88 -12.22
N LEU A 567 -11.72 20.67 -12.62
CA LEU A 567 -12.15 20.47 -14.00
C LEU A 567 -13.13 21.56 -14.35
N SER A 568 -12.89 22.22 -15.48
CA SER A 568 -13.91 23.05 -16.11
C SER A 568 -15.01 22.18 -16.72
N GLU A 569 -16.14 22.79 -17.08
CA GLU A 569 -17.17 22.08 -17.85
C GLU A 569 -16.61 21.52 -19.17
N GLN A 570 -15.71 22.26 -19.81
CA GLN A 570 -15.06 21.84 -21.05
C GLN A 570 -14.17 20.61 -20.83
N ASP A 571 -13.40 20.56 -19.75
CA ASP A 571 -12.58 19.38 -19.44
C ASP A 571 -13.46 18.14 -19.26
N VAL A 572 -14.62 18.29 -18.60
CA VAL A 572 -15.58 17.20 -18.40
C VAL A 572 -16.23 16.75 -19.71
N GLU A 573 -16.54 17.69 -20.61
CA GLU A 573 -17.01 17.37 -21.97
C GLU A 573 -15.95 16.58 -22.75
N HIS A 574 -14.69 17.00 -22.71
CA HIS A 574 -13.60 16.28 -23.37
C HIS A 574 -13.40 14.88 -22.78
N ILE A 575 -13.44 14.72 -21.44
CA ILE A 575 -13.40 13.41 -20.79
C ILE A 575 -14.58 12.54 -21.28
N HIS A 576 -15.77 13.12 -21.41
CA HIS A 576 -16.95 12.41 -21.89
C HIS A 576 -16.80 11.95 -23.34
N ASP A 577 -16.35 12.82 -24.25
CA ASP A 577 -16.03 12.51 -25.64
C ASP A 577 -15.04 11.33 -25.74
N TYR A 578 -14.00 11.37 -24.91
CA TYR A 578 -13.04 10.29 -24.79
C TYR A 578 -13.71 8.99 -24.33
N LEU A 579 -14.50 9.00 -23.25
CA LEU A 579 -15.16 7.79 -22.75
C LEU A 579 -16.17 7.21 -23.75
N VAL A 580 -16.90 8.06 -24.47
CA VAL A 580 -17.75 7.64 -25.60
C VAL A 580 -16.89 6.96 -26.68
N SER A 581 -15.73 7.51 -27.01
CA SER A 581 -14.83 6.90 -28.01
C SER A 581 -14.37 5.50 -27.60
N VAL A 582 -14.01 5.32 -26.32
CA VAL A 582 -13.56 4.04 -25.76
C VAL A 582 -14.70 3.04 -25.69
N GLN A 583 -15.91 3.47 -25.28
CA GLN A 583 -17.09 2.60 -25.26
C GLN A 583 -17.48 2.15 -26.67
N ARG A 584 -17.43 3.06 -27.67
CA ARG A 584 -17.69 2.71 -29.08
C ARG A 584 -16.73 1.67 -29.62
N ALA A 585 -15.44 1.83 -29.35
CA ALA A 585 -14.44 0.84 -29.73
C ALA A 585 -14.74 -0.54 -29.09
N ALA A 586 -14.96 -0.56 -27.77
CA ALA A 586 -15.27 -1.79 -27.04
C ALA A 586 -16.58 -2.46 -27.49
N TYR A 587 -17.62 -1.67 -27.77
CA TYR A 587 -18.89 -2.17 -28.29
C TYR A 587 -18.73 -2.77 -29.69
N ALA A 588 -18.05 -2.07 -30.60
CA ALA A 588 -17.79 -2.57 -31.95
C ALA A 588 -16.99 -3.89 -31.94
N ASP A 589 -15.99 -4.00 -31.05
CA ASP A 589 -15.21 -5.23 -30.89
C ASP A 589 -16.08 -6.37 -30.34
N GLN A 590 -16.96 -6.09 -29.37
CA GLN A 590 -17.93 -7.07 -28.88
C GLN A 590 -18.85 -7.58 -30.00
N GLN A 591 -19.37 -6.69 -30.84
CA GLN A 591 -20.25 -7.05 -31.97
C GLN A 591 -19.53 -7.93 -33.01
N LYS A 592 -18.24 -7.67 -33.29
CA LYS A 592 -17.43 -8.50 -34.19
C LYS A 592 -17.13 -9.89 -33.61
N SER A 593 -17.03 -10.00 -32.29
CA SER A 593 -16.71 -11.24 -31.57
C SER A 593 -17.93 -12.10 -31.22
N ALA A 594 -19.15 -11.59 -31.39
CA ALA A 594 -20.36 -12.38 -31.22
C ALA A 594 -20.38 -13.50 -32.28
N PRO A 595 -20.60 -14.79 -31.90
CA PRO A 595 -20.75 -15.84 -32.90
C PRO A 595 -21.88 -15.45 -33.84
N ALA A 596 -21.61 -15.46 -35.16
CA ALA A 596 -22.63 -15.23 -36.16
C ALA A 596 -23.81 -16.14 -35.82
N ALA A 597 -24.95 -15.53 -35.50
CA ALA A 597 -26.17 -16.27 -35.19
C ALA A 597 -26.34 -17.34 -36.26
N ALA A 598 -26.38 -18.61 -35.84
CA ALA A 598 -26.62 -19.72 -36.74
C ALA A 598 -27.85 -19.36 -37.57
N ALA A 599 -27.66 -19.15 -38.87
CA ALA A 599 -28.76 -18.93 -39.79
C ALA A 599 -29.69 -20.13 -39.62
N ALA A 600 -30.88 -19.88 -39.07
CA ALA A 600 -31.91 -20.88 -38.99
C ALA A 600 -32.08 -21.45 -40.41
N PRO A 601 -32.04 -22.78 -40.61
CA PRO A 601 -32.24 -23.33 -41.93
C PRO A 601 -33.62 -22.87 -42.42
N ALA A 602 -33.63 -22.26 -43.59
CA ALA A 602 -34.85 -21.81 -44.25
C ALA A 602 -35.83 -22.99 -44.32
N LEU A 603 -36.98 -22.85 -43.66
CA LEU A 603 -38.14 -23.67 -43.92
C LEU A 603 -38.48 -23.49 -45.40
N LYS A 604 -38.22 -24.54 -46.19
CA LYS A 604 -38.77 -24.65 -47.54
C LYS A 604 -40.27 -24.88 -47.39
N GLU A 605 -41.05 -23.83 -47.67
CA GLU A 605 -42.47 -23.98 -47.94
C GLU A 605 -42.68 -24.63 -49.31
N GLY A 606 -43.35 -25.79 -49.30
CA GLY A 606 -44.33 -26.20 -50.30
C GLY A 606 -43.83 -26.87 -51.59
N HIS A 607 -44.21 -28.13 -51.80
CA HIS A 607 -45.29 -28.48 -52.74
C HIS A 607 -45.71 -29.96 -52.61
N LEU A 608 -47.02 -30.15 -52.38
CA LEU A 608 -47.88 -31.33 -52.56
C LEU A 608 -47.58 -32.63 -51.78
#